data_AF-A0A1G1J5G1-F1
#
_entry.id   AF-A0A1G1J5G1-F1
#
_cell.length_a   1.000
_cell.length_b   1.000
_cell.length_c   1.000
_cell.angle_alpha   90.00
_cell.angle_beta   90.00
_cell.angle_gamma   90.00
#
_symmetry.space_group_name_H-M   'P 1'
#
loop_
_entity.id
_entity.type
_entity.pdbx_description
1 polymer ?
#
loop_
_entity_poly.entity_id
_entity_poly.type
_entity_poly.pdbx_seq_one_letter_code
_entity_poly.pdbx_strand_id
1 'polypeptide(L)'
;MPKTEVILFLVLTALLWGATPVLEKIGLGKTDPLTGVTIRSLAVTVALVIYMVLAGKAKQILQIDIKTLAIFSATGLMAGLLGMITYFAALKHGATSQIVPIAATYPLVTAILSVLILGEQVTPLRLIGTLFIIIGIWFVQN
;
A
#
# COMPACT_ATOMS: atom_id res chain seq x y z
N MET A 1 -22.47 0.96 -3.55
CA MET A 1 -21.92 -0.26 -2.94
C MET A 1 -22.41 -0.36 -1.50
N PRO A 2 -23.09 -1.44 -1.10
CA PRO A 2 -23.49 -1.69 0.29
C PRO A 2 -22.28 -1.74 1.25
N LYS A 3 -22.48 -1.35 2.52
CA LYS A 3 -21.42 -1.39 3.56
C LYS A 3 -20.82 -2.79 3.74
N THR A 4 -21.64 -3.83 3.62
CA THR A 4 -21.21 -5.23 3.75
C THR A 4 -20.19 -5.62 2.69
N GLU A 5 -20.35 -5.16 1.45
CA GLU A 5 -19.38 -5.40 0.37
C GLU A 5 -18.05 -4.68 0.62
N VAL A 6 -18.09 -3.45 1.18
CA VAL A 6 -16.88 -2.72 1.57
C VAL A 6 -16.09 -3.51 2.60
N ILE A 7 -16.77 -4.01 3.65
CA ILE A 7 -16.14 -4.80 4.70
C ILE A 7 -15.52 -6.08 4.13
N LEU A 8 -16.21 -6.76 3.22
CA LEU A 8 -15.68 -7.95 2.56
C LEU A 8 -14.38 -7.66 1.80
N PHE A 9 -14.35 -6.58 1.01
CA PHE A 9 -13.12 -6.20 0.31
C PHE A 9 -11.99 -5.84 1.28
N LEU A 10 -12.29 -5.13 2.37
CA LEU A 10 -11.28 -4.80 3.37
C LEU A 10 -10.68 -6.03 4.05
N VAL A 11 -11.50 -7.05 4.34
CA VAL A 11 -11.01 -8.32 4.90
C VAL A 11 -10.13 -9.05 3.89
N LEU A 12 -10.54 -9.13 2.63
CA LEU A 12 -9.71 -9.73 1.58
C LEU A 12 -8.39 -8.97 1.40
N THR A 13 -8.43 -7.64 1.40
CA THR A 13 -7.22 -6.80 1.37
C THR A 13 -6.32 -7.11 2.55
N ALA A 14 -6.85 -7.19 3.78
CA ALA A 14 -6.07 -7.48 4.97
C ALA A 14 -5.39 -8.87 4.91
N LEU A 15 -6.10 -9.89 4.40
CA LEU A 15 -5.52 -11.23 4.22
C LEU A 15 -4.40 -11.24 3.18
N LEU A 16 -4.63 -10.61 2.02
CA LEU A 16 -3.64 -10.53 0.95
C LEU A 16 -2.41 -9.72 1.38
N TRP A 17 -2.63 -8.56 2.02
CA TRP A 17 -1.55 -7.70 2.52
C TRP A 17 -0.85 -8.31 3.73
N GLY A 18 -1.51 -9.15 4.53
CA GLY A 18 -0.88 -9.90 5.63
C GLY A 18 0.04 -11.01 5.13
N ALA A 19 -0.34 -11.71 4.05
CA ALA A 19 0.49 -12.77 3.45
C ALA A 19 1.67 -12.23 2.62
N THR A 20 1.51 -11.07 2.00
CA THR A 20 2.46 -10.52 1.03
C THR A 20 3.88 -10.30 1.59
N PRO A 21 4.08 -9.69 2.78
CA PRO A 21 5.42 -9.47 3.34
C PRO A 21 6.21 -10.75 3.59
N VAL A 22 5.53 -11.88 3.85
CA VAL A 22 6.19 -13.18 4.01
C VAL A 22 6.79 -13.64 2.68
N LEU A 23 6.02 -13.55 1.59
CA LEU A 23 6.49 -13.87 0.24
C LEU A 23 7.61 -12.93 -0.21
N GLU A 24 7.47 -11.64 0.08
CA GLU A 24 8.49 -10.63 -0.23
C GLU A 24 9.80 -10.90 0.50
N LYS A 25 9.74 -11.24 1.80
CA LYS A 25 10.92 -11.62 2.59
C LYS A 25 11.62 -12.86 2.01
N ILE A 26 10.86 -13.87 1.59
CA ILE A 26 11.41 -15.07 0.94
C ILE A 26 12.12 -14.69 -0.37
N GLY A 27 11.49 -13.87 -1.21
CA GLY A 27 12.09 -13.40 -2.46
C GLY A 27 13.37 -12.59 -2.25
N LEU A 28 13.36 -11.67 -1.30
CA LEU A 28 14.51 -10.82 -0.93
C LEU A 28 15.70 -11.61 -0.37
N GLY A 29 15.50 -12.86 0.06
CA GLY A 29 16.61 -13.77 0.39
C GLY A 29 17.51 -14.11 -0.80
N LYS A 30 17.03 -13.93 -2.04
CA LYS A 30 17.75 -14.27 -3.28
C LYS A 30 18.02 -13.07 -4.20
N THR A 31 17.59 -11.88 -3.80
CA THR A 31 17.69 -10.68 -4.65
C THR A 31 17.79 -9.40 -3.81
N ASP A 32 18.18 -8.28 -4.41
CA ASP A 32 18.18 -6.97 -3.76
C ASP A 32 16.82 -6.25 -3.88
N PRO A 33 16.55 -5.25 -3.02
CA PRO A 33 15.28 -4.52 -3.03
C PRO A 33 14.88 -3.93 -4.39
N LEU A 34 15.82 -3.32 -5.13
CA LEU A 34 15.51 -2.68 -6.41
C LEU A 34 15.10 -3.73 -7.44
N THR A 35 15.84 -4.83 -7.52
CA THR A 35 15.50 -5.95 -8.41
C THR A 35 14.15 -6.57 -8.04
N GLY A 36 13.88 -6.78 -6.74
CA GLY A 36 12.59 -7.31 -6.27
C GLY A 36 11.41 -6.42 -6.65
N VAL A 37 11.52 -5.10 -6.43
CA VAL A 37 10.48 -4.13 -6.81
C VAL A 37 10.29 -4.08 -8.32
N THR A 38 11.37 -4.17 -9.10
CA THR A 38 11.31 -4.18 -10.56
C THR A 38 10.55 -5.40 -11.08
N ILE A 39 10.90 -6.60 -10.62
CA ILE A 39 10.21 -7.84 -11.01
C ILE A 39 8.73 -7.80 -10.62
N ARG A 40 8.43 -7.39 -9.39
CA ARG A 40 7.05 -7.21 -8.90
C ARG A 40 6.25 -6.25 -9.79
N SER A 41 6.85 -5.11 -10.14
CA SER A 41 6.20 -4.06 -10.93
C SER A 41 5.93 -4.50 -12.36
N LEU A 42 6.87 -5.23 -12.98
CA LEU A 42 6.67 -5.80 -14.31
C LEU A 42 5.55 -6.85 -14.30
N ALA A 43 5.56 -7.77 -13.33
CA ALA A 43 4.54 -8.81 -13.22
C ALA A 43 3.12 -8.22 -13.07
N VAL A 44 2.94 -7.23 -12.19
CA VAL A 44 1.63 -6.59 -12.02
C VAL A 44 1.23 -5.76 -13.24
N THR A 45 2.18 -5.07 -13.90
CA THR A 45 1.90 -4.28 -15.11
C THR A 45 1.37 -5.17 -16.22
N VAL A 46 2.03 -6.31 -16.48
CA VAL A 46 1.59 -7.29 -17.49
C VAL A 46 0.18 -7.81 -17.16
N ALA A 47 -0.06 -8.22 -15.91
CA ALA A 47 -1.37 -8.71 -15.48
C ALA A 47 -2.48 -7.66 -15.65
N LEU A 48 -2.21 -6.39 -15.28
CA LEU A 48 -3.16 -5.29 -15.41
C LEU A 48 -3.47 -4.95 -16.87
N VAL A 49 -2.45 -4.93 -17.74
CA VAL A 49 -2.65 -4.69 -19.18
C VAL A 49 -3.52 -5.79 -19.79
N ILE A 50 -3.23 -7.06 -19.50
CA ILE A 50 -4.04 -8.19 -19.96
C ILE A 50 -5.49 -8.04 -19.46
N TYR A 51 -5.67 -7.79 -18.16
CA TYR A 51 -7.00 -7.63 -17.57
C TYR A 51 -7.78 -6.47 -18.20
N MET A 52 -7.14 -5.32 -18.44
CA MET A 52 -7.77 -4.15 -19.06
C MET A 52 -8.21 -4.42 -20.50
N VAL A 53 -7.42 -5.18 -21.26
CA VAL A 53 -7.76 -5.60 -22.62
C VAL A 53 -8.96 -6.55 -22.59
N LEU A 54 -8.91 -7.59 -21.75
CA LEU A 54 -9.99 -8.57 -21.61
C LEU A 54 -11.30 -7.93 -21.10
N ALA A 55 -11.20 -6.93 -20.24
CA ALA A 55 -12.35 -6.17 -19.74
C ALA A 55 -12.91 -5.14 -20.75
N GLY A 56 -12.29 -4.98 -21.93
CA GLY A 56 -12.68 -3.97 -22.92
C GLY A 56 -12.45 -2.53 -22.49
N LYS A 57 -11.62 -2.31 -21.45
CA LYS A 57 -11.39 -0.99 -20.83
C LYS A 57 -10.12 -0.30 -21.29
N ALA A 58 -9.33 -0.90 -22.19
CA ALA A 58 -8.06 -0.34 -22.67
C ALA A 58 -8.20 1.12 -23.20
N LYS A 59 -9.29 1.44 -23.89
CA LYS A 59 -9.54 2.80 -24.42
C LYS A 59 -9.78 3.85 -23.33
N GLN A 60 -10.19 3.45 -22.12
CA GLN A 60 -10.48 4.39 -21.04
C GLN A 60 -9.22 5.13 -20.60
N ILE A 61 -8.04 4.49 -20.66
CA ILE A 61 -6.76 5.12 -20.29
C ILE A 61 -6.48 6.34 -21.17
N LEU A 62 -6.82 6.27 -22.47
CA LEU A 62 -6.61 7.36 -23.42
C LEU A 62 -7.60 8.53 -23.23
N GLN A 63 -8.64 8.33 -22.44
CA GLN A 63 -9.69 9.33 -22.18
C GLN A 63 -9.48 10.06 -20.84
N ILE A 64 -8.49 9.65 -20.04
CA ILE A 64 -8.19 10.27 -18.75
C ILE A 64 -7.49 11.61 -18.99
N ASP A 65 -7.88 12.62 -18.20
CA ASP A 65 -7.24 13.94 -18.26
C ASP A 65 -5.82 13.92 -17.68
N ILE A 66 -4.98 14.86 -18.12
CA ILE A 66 -3.56 14.92 -17.74
C ILE A 66 -3.34 15.08 -16.23
N LYS A 67 -4.27 15.72 -15.51
CA LYS A 67 -4.15 15.92 -14.06
C LYS A 67 -4.39 14.59 -13.33
N THR A 68 -5.43 13.85 -13.70
CA THR A 68 -5.69 12.51 -13.16
C THR A 68 -4.55 11.55 -13.50
N LEU A 69 -4.04 11.59 -14.73
CA LEU A 69 -2.86 10.82 -15.13
C LEU A 69 -1.65 11.14 -14.24
N ALA A 70 -1.35 12.43 -14.06
CA ALA A 70 -0.24 12.87 -13.23
C ALA A 70 -0.38 12.44 -11.76
N ILE A 71 -1.59 12.53 -11.18
CA ILE A 71 -1.86 12.07 -9.82
C ILE A 71 -1.57 10.57 -9.69
N PHE A 72 -2.13 9.74 -10.57
CA PHE A 72 -1.90 8.29 -10.50
C PHE A 72 -0.44 7.92 -10.80
N SER A 73 0.23 8.58 -11.74
CA SER A 73 1.67 8.41 -11.96
C SER A 73 2.49 8.77 -10.73
N ALA A 74 2.16 9.88 -10.06
CA ALA A 74 2.82 10.26 -8.81
C ALA A 74 2.61 9.20 -7.72
N THR A 75 1.41 8.60 -7.60
CA THR A 75 1.20 7.49 -6.65
C THR A 75 2.08 6.28 -6.96
N GLY A 76 2.25 5.94 -8.26
CA GLY A 76 3.11 4.85 -8.69
C GLY A 76 4.59 5.11 -8.36
N LEU A 77 5.06 6.34 -8.53
CA LEU A 77 6.42 6.72 -8.17
C LEU A 77 6.62 6.75 -6.64
N MET A 78 5.69 7.36 -5.89
CA MET A 78 5.81 7.51 -4.45
C MET A 78 5.65 6.17 -3.72
N ALA A 79 4.53 5.48 -3.94
CA ALA A 79 4.25 4.22 -3.24
C ALA A 79 4.94 3.05 -3.93
N GLY A 80 4.78 2.91 -5.25
CA GLY A 80 5.25 1.74 -6.00
C GLY A 80 6.76 1.65 -6.19
N LEU A 81 7.46 2.78 -6.32
CA LEU A 81 8.91 2.81 -6.47
C LEU A 81 9.61 3.19 -5.16
N LEU A 82 9.47 4.43 -4.70
CA LEU A 82 10.23 4.94 -3.55
C LEU A 82 9.84 4.23 -2.24
N GLY A 83 8.55 4.12 -1.99
CA GLY A 83 7.99 3.43 -0.82
C GLY A 83 8.38 1.96 -0.80
N MET A 84 8.21 1.24 -1.92
CA MET A 84 8.57 -0.17 -1.98
C MET A 84 10.08 -0.43 -1.88
N ILE A 85 10.94 0.40 -2.48
CA ILE A 85 12.41 0.21 -2.35
C ILE A 85 12.83 0.36 -0.89
N THR A 86 12.35 1.41 -0.21
CA THR A 86 12.69 1.65 1.20
C THR A 86 12.10 0.58 2.12
N TYR A 87 10.84 0.18 1.87
CA TYR A 87 10.19 -0.91 2.59
C TYR A 87 10.89 -2.27 2.38
N PHE A 88 11.26 -2.63 1.15
CA PHE A 88 12.00 -3.87 0.87
C PHE A 88 13.40 -3.86 1.44
N ALA A 89 14.08 -2.71 1.47
CA ALA A 89 15.37 -2.57 2.13
C ALA A 89 15.24 -2.82 3.65
N ALA A 90 14.22 -2.27 4.30
CA ALA A 90 13.94 -2.54 5.71
C ALA A 90 13.55 -4.01 5.94
N LEU A 91 12.63 -4.54 5.12
CA LEU A 91 12.13 -5.91 5.20
C LEU A 91 13.25 -6.93 5.00
N LYS A 92 14.19 -6.68 4.09
CA LYS A 92 15.34 -7.57 3.85
C LYS A 92 16.20 -7.74 5.10
N HIS A 93 16.46 -6.68 5.84
CA HIS A 93 17.38 -6.69 6.98
C HIS A 93 16.69 -6.88 8.35
N GLY A 94 15.41 -6.58 8.47
CA GLY A 94 14.65 -6.70 9.72
C GLY A 94 13.79 -7.95 9.81
N ALA A 95 13.28 -8.24 11.02
CA ALA A 95 12.27 -9.28 11.22
C ALA A 95 10.92 -8.81 10.65
N THR A 96 10.26 -9.65 9.84
CA THR A 96 8.95 -9.32 9.25
C THR A 96 7.92 -8.91 10.30
N SER A 97 7.95 -9.57 11.48
CA SER A 97 7.08 -9.26 12.62
C SER A 97 7.27 -7.87 13.21
N GLN A 98 8.42 -7.22 13.00
CA GLN A 98 8.69 -5.85 13.46
C GLN A 98 8.49 -4.84 12.33
N ILE A 99 9.00 -5.14 11.13
CA ILE A 99 8.97 -4.21 9.99
C ILE A 99 7.53 -3.94 9.53
N VAL A 100 6.68 -4.96 9.46
CA VAL A 100 5.31 -4.81 8.96
C VAL A 100 4.45 -3.90 9.86
N PRO A 101 4.41 -4.10 11.19
CA PRO A 101 3.71 -3.17 12.09
C PRO A 101 4.24 -1.74 12.05
N ILE A 102 5.57 -1.55 11.98
CA ILE A 102 6.16 -0.20 11.85
C ILE A 102 5.69 0.47 10.56
N ALA A 103 5.73 -0.26 9.43
CA ALA A 103 5.24 0.26 8.15
C ALA A 103 3.75 0.59 8.22
N ALA A 104 2.96 -0.18 8.98
CA ALA A 104 1.54 0.06 9.23
C ALA A 104 1.23 1.29 10.10
N THR A 105 2.23 2.13 10.43
CA THR A 105 2.01 3.47 11.00
C THR A 105 1.64 4.52 9.94
N TYR A 106 1.73 4.22 8.63
CA TYR A 106 1.34 5.17 7.58
C TYR A 106 -0.10 5.75 7.71
N PRO A 107 -1.12 5.07 8.27
CA PRO A 107 -2.43 5.66 8.47
C PRO A 107 -2.42 6.92 9.34
N LEU A 108 -1.41 7.09 10.20
CA LEU A 108 -1.19 8.33 10.96
C LEU A 108 -0.93 9.50 10.01
N VAL A 109 -0.03 9.28 9.05
CA VAL A 109 0.30 10.26 8.01
C VAL A 109 -0.94 10.52 7.14
N THR A 110 -1.68 9.47 6.77
CA THR A 110 -2.94 9.62 6.02
C THR A 110 -3.97 10.45 6.78
N ALA A 111 -4.15 10.23 8.09
CA ALA A 111 -5.09 10.99 8.89
C ALA A 111 -4.73 12.48 8.98
N ILE A 112 -3.43 12.80 9.12
CA ILE A 112 -2.97 14.20 9.11
C ILE A 112 -3.20 14.82 7.73
N LEU A 113 -2.78 14.14 6.67
CA LEU A 113 -2.91 14.66 5.30
C LEU A 113 -4.37 14.75 4.83
N SER A 114 -5.27 13.87 5.29
CA SER A 114 -6.69 13.97 4.94
C SER A 114 -7.34 15.21 5.54
N VAL A 115 -6.91 15.62 6.73
CA VAL A 115 -7.36 16.88 7.34
C VAL A 115 -6.79 18.07 6.57
N LEU A 116 -5.48 18.08 6.31
CA LEU A 116 -4.79 19.23 5.70
C LEU A 116 -5.14 19.43 4.23
N ILE A 117 -5.29 18.34 3.46
CA ILE A 117 -5.46 18.37 2.00
C ILE A 117 -6.92 18.19 1.61
N LEU A 118 -7.64 17.28 2.27
CA LEU A 118 -9.03 16.94 1.93
C LEU A 118 -10.06 17.69 2.81
N GLY A 119 -9.60 18.41 3.84
CA GLY A 119 -10.49 19.14 4.75
C GLY A 119 -11.34 18.21 5.64
N GLU A 120 -10.90 16.98 5.87
CA GLU A 120 -11.63 16.06 6.75
C GLU A 120 -11.65 16.56 8.20
N GLN A 121 -12.77 16.35 8.89
CA GLN A 121 -12.87 16.66 10.32
C GLN A 121 -12.14 15.60 11.16
N VAL A 122 -11.34 16.07 12.12
CA VAL A 122 -10.77 15.23 13.17
C VAL A 122 -11.82 15.01 14.24
N THR A 123 -12.19 13.76 14.45
CA THR A 123 -13.03 13.40 15.61
C THR A 123 -12.16 12.92 16.76
N PRO A 124 -12.54 13.17 18.02
CA PRO A 124 -11.83 12.65 19.19
C PRO A 124 -11.65 11.11 19.13
N LEU A 125 -12.66 10.41 18.61
CA LEU A 125 -12.61 8.95 18.46
C LEU A 125 -11.55 8.49 17.44
N ARG A 126 -11.39 9.22 16.32
CA ARG A 126 -10.31 8.96 15.36
C ARG A 126 -8.95 9.10 16.04
N LEU A 127 -8.74 10.17 16.82
CA LEU A 127 -7.48 10.39 17.55
C LEU A 127 -7.20 9.28 18.56
N ILE A 128 -8.19 8.85 19.33
CA ILE A 128 -8.03 7.76 20.30
C ILE A 128 -7.70 6.44 19.58
N GLY A 129 -8.40 6.12 18.48
CA GLY A 129 -8.10 4.94 17.68
C GLY A 129 -6.67 4.97 17.10
N THR A 130 -6.26 6.11 16.57
CA THR A 130 -4.89 6.39 16.10
C THR A 130 -3.85 6.16 17.21
N LEU A 131 -4.10 6.62 18.44
CA LEU A 131 -3.21 6.38 19.59
C LEU A 131 -3.14 4.89 19.95
N PHE A 132 -4.26 4.17 19.94
CA PHE A 132 -4.26 2.73 20.20
C PHE A 132 -3.52 1.93 19.12
N ILE A 133 -3.58 2.36 17.86
CA ILE A 133 -2.75 1.76 16.80
C ILE A 133 -1.26 1.93 17.13
N ILE A 134 -0.83 3.13 17.53
CA ILE A 134 0.57 3.41 17.90
C ILE A 134 1.01 2.53 19.08
N ILE A 135 0.20 2.50 20.15
CA ILE A 135 0.49 1.70 21.35
C ILE A 135 0.55 0.20 21.01
N GLY A 136 -0.39 -0.28 20.20
CA GLY A 136 -0.40 -1.67 19.74
C GLY A 136 0.86 -2.01 18.93
N ILE A 137 1.27 -1.13 18.01
CA ILE A 137 2.49 -1.30 17.22
C ILE A 137 3.74 -1.29 18.10
N TRP A 138 3.78 -0.46 19.15
CA TRP A 138 4.86 -0.45 20.13
C TRP A 138 4.95 -1.79 20.89
N PHE A 139 3.82 -2.32 21.38
CA PHE A 139 3.79 -3.62 22.04
C PHE A 139 4.20 -4.79 21.14
N VAL A 140 3.96 -4.72 19.82
CA VAL A 140 4.39 -5.79 18.90
C VAL A 140 5.90 -5.76 18.64
N GLN A 141 6.55 -4.61 18.81
CA GLN A 141 8.00 -4.47 18.59
C GLN A 141 8.85 -4.86 19.80
N ASN A 142 8.32 -4.66 21.01
CA ASN A 142 8.99 -4.91 22.28
C ASN A 142 8.79 -6.34 22.78
#